data_AF-A0A6V7LRY7-F1
#
_entry.id   AF-A0A6V7LRY7-F1
#
_cell.length_a   1.000
_cell.length_b   1.000
_cell.length_c   1.000
_cell.angle_alpha   90.00
_cell.angle_beta   90.00
_cell.angle_gamma   90.00
#
_symmetry.space_group_name_H-M   'P 1'
#
loop_
_entity.id
_entity.type
_entity.pdbx_description
1 polymer ?
#
loop_
_entity_poly.entity_id
_entity_poly.type
_entity_poly.pdbx_seq_one_letter_code
_entity_poly.pdbx_strand_id
1 'polypeptide(L)'
;MRLFGLLIILSIACYSNCRAVVEKYDTNCQTTLSSDILSAIDNYQPIVNRIINEAVNGSFKGRTWEELATFVDEFGPRFTGTETLEHAIDYVLDRSKKLGLENVHGEKAPVPKWL
;
A
#
# COMPACT_ATOMS: atom_id res chain seq x y z
N MET A 1 39.54 3.97 36.51
CA MET A 1 38.16 4.38 36.14
C MET A 1 37.87 4.49 34.64
N ARG A 2 38.82 4.22 33.71
CA ARG A 2 38.57 4.36 32.25
C ARG A 2 38.33 3.06 31.46
N LEU A 3 38.46 1.87 32.08
CA LEU A 3 38.22 0.58 31.40
C LEU A 3 36.76 0.07 31.48
N PHE A 4 36.00 0.46 32.50
CA PHE A 4 34.61 0.00 32.68
C PHE A 4 33.64 0.61 31.65
N GLY A 5 33.94 1.81 31.12
CA GLY A 5 33.09 2.49 30.15
C GLY A 5 33.12 1.88 28.74
N LEU A 6 34.22 1.24 28.34
CA LEU A 6 34.36 0.60 27.02
C LEU A 6 33.64 -0.74 26.92
N LEU A 7 33.49 -1.47 28.03
CA LEU A 7 32.77 -2.74 28.07
C LEU A 7 31.24 -2.57 27.93
N ILE A 8 30.70 -1.44 28.41
CA ILE A 8 29.26 -1.13 28.29
C ILE A 8 28.88 -0.72 26.86
N ILE A 9 29.80 -0.08 26.13
CA ILE A 9 29.55 0.31 24.73
C ILE A 9 29.58 -0.91 23.80
N LEU A 10 30.41 -1.93 24.11
CA LEU A 10 30.48 -3.16 23.32
C LEU A 10 29.23 -4.05 23.48
N SER A 11 28.55 -4.01 24.63
CA SER A 11 27.33 -4.80 24.87
C SER A 11 26.08 -4.17 24.24
N ILE A 12 26.03 -2.85 24.08
CA ILE A 12 24.92 -2.14 23.44
C ILE A 12 24.91 -2.35 21.91
N ALA A 13 26.08 -2.55 21.28
CA ALA A 13 26.18 -2.83 19.84
C ALA A 13 25.69 -4.23 19.43
N CYS A 14 25.42 -5.15 20.37
CA CYS A 14 25.00 -6.51 20.07
C CYS A 14 23.47 -6.70 20.06
N TYR A 15 22.70 -5.71 20.53
CA TYR A 15 21.25 -5.79 20.58
C TYR A 15 20.65 -4.91 19.48
N SER A 16 20.48 -5.46 18.28
CA SER A 16 19.37 -5.12 17.37
C SER A 16 19.45 -5.92 16.06
N ASN A 17 19.36 -7.24 16.15
CA ASN A 17 18.71 -8.00 15.08
C ASN A 17 17.29 -8.33 15.56
N CYS A 18 16.45 -7.30 15.66
CA CYS A 18 15.02 -7.49 15.86
C CYS A 18 14.44 -7.92 14.51
N ARG A 19 14.47 -9.23 14.25
CA ARG A 19 13.72 -9.81 13.14
C ARG A 19 12.26 -9.75 13.57
N ALA A 20 11.51 -8.75 13.10
CA ALA A 20 10.07 -8.67 13.32
C ALA A 20 9.42 -9.87 12.63
N VAL A 21 9.17 -10.93 13.41
CA VAL A 21 8.32 -12.03 12.99
C VAL A 21 6.90 -11.50 13.12
N VAL A 22 6.24 -11.22 12.00
CA VAL A 22 4.82 -10.90 11.99
C VAL A 22 4.08 -12.15 12.46
N GLU A 23 3.36 -12.05 13.58
CA GLU A 23 2.46 -13.10 14.04
C GLU A 23 1.39 -13.33 12.95
N LYS A 24 1.43 -14.51 12.32
CA LYS A 24 0.47 -14.87 11.28
C LYS A 24 -0.86 -15.27 11.95
N TYR A 25 -1.93 -14.58 11.56
CA TYR A 25 -3.25 -14.67 12.20
C TYR A 25 -4.07 -15.93 11.85
N ASP A 26 -3.54 -16.87 11.07
CA ASP A 26 -4.26 -18.11 10.77
C ASP A 26 -3.30 -19.31 10.67
N THR A 27 -3.35 -20.20 11.66
CA THR A 27 -2.60 -21.46 11.70
C THR A 27 -3.28 -22.56 10.91
N ASN A 28 -4.51 -22.37 10.43
CA ASN A 28 -5.27 -23.42 9.76
C ASN A 28 -4.82 -23.68 8.31
N CYS A 29 -4.06 -22.76 7.71
CA CYS A 29 -3.48 -22.92 6.37
C CYS A 29 -2.05 -23.50 6.37
N GLN A 30 -1.48 -23.82 7.53
CA GLN A 30 -0.09 -24.31 7.62
C GLN A 30 0.12 -25.65 6.87
N THR A 31 -0.94 -26.40 6.60
CA THR A 31 -0.89 -27.64 5.83
C THR A 31 -1.21 -27.47 4.34
N THR A 32 -1.64 -26.28 3.90
CA THR A 32 -2.06 -26.02 2.51
C THR A 32 -0.89 -25.57 1.63
N LEU A 33 0.12 -24.93 2.21
CA LEU A 33 1.27 -24.39 1.49
C LEU A 33 2.55 -25.11 1.90
N SER A 34 3.43 -25.36 0.94
CA SER A 34 4.75 -25.94 1.25
C SER A 34 5.60 -24.96 2.06
N SER A 35 6.54 -25.50 2.84
CA SER A 35 7.50 -24.71 3.62
C SER A 35 8.25 -23.69 2.77
N ASP A 36 8.57 -24.04 1.53
CA ASP A 36 9.33 -23.20 0.61
C ASP A 36 8.53 -21.95 0.23
N ILE A 37 7.24 -22.11 -0.07
CA ILE A 37 6.34 -20.99 -0.37
C ILE A 37 6.13 -20.10 0.86
N LEU A 38 5.97 -20.70 2.04
CA LEU A 38 5.86 -19.95 3.29
C LEU A 38 7.11 -19.07 3.53
N SER A 39 8.30 -19.64 3.31
CA SER A 39 9.55 -18.89 3.42
C SER A 39 9.68 -17.78 2.37
N ALA A 40 9.23 -18.03 1.13
CA ALA A 40 9.24 -17.04 0.07
C ALA A 40 8.32 -15.85 0.40
N ILE A 41 7.13 -16.10 0.95
CA ILE A 41 6.20 -15.06 1.43
C ILE A 41 6.84 -14.25 2.57
N ASP A 42 7.48 -14.91 3.53
CA ASP A 42 8.12 -14.24 4.66
C ASP A 42 9.26 -13.31 4.23
N ASN A 43 9.96 -13.65 3.15
CA ASN A 43 11.03 -12.81 2.61
C ASN A 43 10.52 -11.48 2.02
N TYR A 44 9.23 -11.35 1.71
CA TYR A 44 8.66 -10.07 1.26
C TYR A 44 8.36 -9.09 2.39
N GLN A 45 8.39 -9.52 3.67
CA GLN A 45 8.06 -8.66 4.81
C GLN A 45 8.79 -7.31 4.84
N PRO A 46 10.10 -7.22 4.55
CA PRO A 46 10.78 -5.92 4.50
C PRO A 46 10.20 -4.96 3.45
N ILE A 47 9.76 -5.49 2.30
CA ILE A 47 9.15 -4.70 1.23
C ILE A 47 7.76 -4.23 1.66
N VAL A 48 6.96 -5.12 2.25
CA VAL A 48 5.62 -4.80 2.78
C VAL A 48 5.74 -3.68 3.83
N ASN A 49 6.65 -3.82 4.79
CA ASN A 49 6.88 -2.82 5.83
C ASN A 49 7.30 -1.47 5.24
N ARG A 50 8.13 -1.46 4.19
CA ARG A 50 8.51 -0.23 3.50
C ARG A 50 7.30 0.45 2.84
N ILE A 51 6.44 -0.31 2.15
CA ILE A 51 5.23 0.23 1.50
C ILE A 51 4.28 0.81 2.54
N ILE A 52 4.01 0.06 3.63
CA ILE A 52 3.15 0.51 4.73
C ILE A 52 3.72 1.80 5.34
N ASN A 53 5.03 1.82 5.62
CA ASN A 53 5.64 2.99 6.23
C ASN A 53 5.56 4.21 5.31
N GLU A 54 5.83 4.07 4.00
CA GLU A 54 5.69 5.18 3.04
C GLU A 54 4.26 5.73 2.96
N ALA A 55 3.26 4.84 3.00
CA ALA A 55 1.84 5.22 2.94
C ALA A 55 1.31 5.86 4.24
N VAL A 56 1.79 5.41 5.40
CA VAL A 56 1.25 5.82 6.71
C VAL A 56 2.06 6.95 7.36
N ASN A 57 3.40 6.88 7.28
CA ASN A 57 4.32 7.79 7.96
C ASN A 57 5.25 8.55 7.01
N GLY A 58 5.46 8.04 5.80
CA GLY A 58 6.40 8.59 4.84
C GLY A 58 5.76 9.61 3.91
N SER A 59 6.31 9.69 2.71
CA SER A 59 6.01 10.75 1.74
C SER A 59 4.58 10.70 1.18
N PHE A 60 3.91 9.56 1.28
CA PHE A 60 2.54 9.37 0.79
C PHE A 60 1.47 9.51 1.88
N LYS A 61 1.87 9.85 3.11
CA LYS A 61 0.92 10.07 4.22
C LYS A 61 -0.16 11.08 3.82
N GLY A 62 -1.42 10.69 3.98
CA GLY A 62 -2.58 11.54 3.71
C GLY A 62 -2.94 11.71 2.24
N ARG A 63 -2.08 11.29 1.30
CA ARG A 63 -2.32 11.46 -0.15
C ARG A 63 -3.61 10.83 -0.62
N THR A 64 -3.94 9.63 -0.16
CA THR A 64 -5.20 8.96 -0.51
C THR A 64 -6.42 9.80 -0.14
N TRP A 65 -6.38 10.45 1.02
CA TRP A 65 -7.48 11.31 1.46
C TRP A 65 -7.57 12.58 0.62
N GLU A 66 -6.43 13.23 0.34
CA GLU A 66 -6.37 14.46 -0.47
C GLU A 66 -6.87 14.24 -1.91
N GLU A 67 -6.40 13.17 -2.56
CA GLU A 67 -6.83 12.81 -3.92
C GLU A 67 -8.32 12.46 -3.95
N LEU A 68 -8.81 11.73 -2.95
CA LEU A 68 -10.22 11.37 -2.86
C LEU A 68 -11.10 12.59 -2.57
N ALA A 69 -10.69 13.48 -1.67
CA ALA A 69 -11.41 14.72 -1.37
C ALA A 69 -11.53 15.58 -2.63
N THR A 70 -10.41 15.82 -3.32
CA THR A 70 -10.40 16.55 -4.60
C THR A 70 -11.33 15.90 -5.62
N PHE A 71 -11.28 14.57 -5.74
CA PHE A 71 -12.12 13.83 -6.69
C PHE A 71 -13.62 13.84 -6.33
N VAL A 72 -13.98 13.86 -5.04
CA VAL A 72 -15.38 13.91 -4.60
C VAL A 72 -15.93 15.33 -4.70
N ASP A 73 -15.14 16.34 -4.34
CA ASP A 73 -15.55 17.74 -4.39
C ASP A 73 -15.73 18.24 -5.83
N GLU A 74 -14.92 17.74 -6.78
CA GLU A 74 -15.02 18.11 -8.20
C GLU A 74 -16.26 17.51 -8.88
N PHE A 75 -16.54 16.22 -8.67
CA PHE A 75 -17.55 15.49 -9.45
C PHE A 75 -18.83 15.15 -8.69
N GLY A 76 -18.79 15.06 -7.36
CA GLY A 76 -19.96 14.69 -6.56
C GLY A 76 -20.60 13.33 -6.97
N PRO A 77 -21.95 13.24 -7.04
CA PRO A 77 -22.65 12.04 -7.48
C PRO A 77 -22.41 11.68 -8.95
N ARG A 78 -21.89 10.47 -9.21
CA ARG A 78 -21.49 9.97 -10.55
C ARG A 78 -22.33 8.76 -10.96
N PHE A 79 -23.62 9.00 -11.18
CA PHE A 79 -24.54 7.93 -11.52
C PHE A 79 -24.27 7.38 -12.94
N THR A 80 -24.56 6.09 -13.16
CA THR A 80 -24.22 5.44 -14.44
C THR A 80 -25.03 5.99 -15.60
N GLY A 81 -24.36 6.21 -16.74
CA GLY A 81 -24.95 6.83 -17.92
C GLY A 81 -25.07 8.36 -17.87
N THR A 82 -24.48 9.02 -16.87
CA THR A 82 -24.42 10.49 -16.78
C THR A 82 -23.11 11.05 -17.32
N GLU A 83 -23.13 12.27 -17.83
CA GLU A 83 -21.92 12.99 -18.29
C GLU A 83 -20.89 13.18 -17.15
N THR A 84 -21.37 13.42 -15.93
CA THR A 84 -20.52 13.54 -14.73
C THR A 84 -19.69 12.28 -14.48
N LEU A 85 -20.24 11.09 -14.75
CA LEU A 85 -19.47 9.85 -14.64
C LEU A 85 -18.35 9.81 -15.70
N GLU A 86 -18.65 10.15 -16.95
CA GLU A 86 -17.66 10.15 -18.04
C GLU A 86 -16.50 11.12 -17.75
N HIS A 87 -16.80 12.35 -17.30
CA HIS A 87 -15.78 13.31 -16.88
C HIS A 87 -14.91 12.80 -15.72
N ALA A 88 -15.52 12.11 -14.75
CA ALA A 88 -14.79 11.53 -13.64
C ALA A 88 -13.87 10.38 -14.07
N ILE A 89 -14.31 9.56 -15.05
CA ILE A 89 -13.49 8.50 -15.65
C ILE A 89 -12.28 9.14 -16.36
N ASP A 90 -12.51 10.14 -17.21
CA ASP A 90 -11.44 10.84 -17.92
C ASP A 90 -10.41 11.45 -16.96
N TYR A 91 -10.88 12.06 -15.88
CA TYR A 91 -10.02 12.59 -14.82
C TYR A 91 -9.13 11.52 -14.19
N VAL A 92 -9.70 10.35 -13.82
CA VAL A 92 -8.91 9.27 -13.22
C VAL A 92 -7.90 8.70 -14.21
N LEU A 93 -8.25 8.58 -15.50
CA LEU A 93 -7.33 8.12 -16.54
C LEU A 93 -6.16 9.11 -16.72
N ASP A 94 -6.43 10.41 -16.81
CA ASP A 94 -5.40 11.44 -16.90
C ASP A 94 -4.53 11.50 -15.64
N ARG A 95 -5.15 11.45 -14.45
CA ARG A 95 -4.44 11.44 -13.17
C ARG A 95 -3.50 10.23 -13.07
N SER A 96 -3.96 9.05 -13.48
CA SER A 96 -3.17 7.82 -13.46
C SER A 96 -1.97 7.91 -14.41
N LYS A 97 -2.16 8.47 -15.61
CA LYS A 97 -1.05 8.74 -16.56
C LYS A 97 -0.04 9.71 -15.97
N LYS A 98 -0.50 10.80 -15.34
CA LYS A 98 0.36 11.79 -14.66
C LYS A 98 1.16 11.20 -13.50
N LEU A 99 0.59 10.21 -12.81
CA LEU A 99 1.27 9.44 -11.76
C LEU A 99 2.25 8.39 -12.30
N GLY A 100 2.34 8.23 -13.63
CA GLY A 100 3.28 7.32 -14.27
C GLY A 100 2.86 5.85 -14.24
N LEU A 101 1.55 5.56 -14.08
CA LEU A 101 1.06 4.19 -14.16
C LEU A 101 1.20 3.67 -15.60
N GLU A 102 1.61 2.41 -15.71
CA GLU A 102 1.71 1.71 -16.98
C GLU A 102 0.33 1.20 -17.44
N ASN A 103 0.14 1.07 -18.75
CA ASN A 103 -1.06 0.48 -19.36
C ASN A 103 -2.41 1.13 -18.98
N VAL A 104 -2.45 2.46 -18.81
CA VAL A 104 -3.69 3.18 -18.45
C VAL A 104 -4.61 3.38 -19.66
N HIS A 105 -5.77 2.72 -19.65
CA HIS A 105 -6.83 2.86 -20.66
C HIS A 105 -8.22 2.59 -20.05
N GLY A 106 -9.26 3.08 -20.71
CA GLY A 106 -10.66 2.75 -20.38
C GLY A 106 -11.22 1.67 -21.30
N GLU A 107 -12.19 0.92 -20.80
CA GLU A 107 -12.92 -0.10 -21.55
C GLU A 107 -14.42 0.20 -21.54
N LYS A 108 -15.11 -0.14 -22.63
CA LYS A 108 -16.57 0.04 -22.70
C LYS A 108 -17.28 -0.97 -21.82
N ALA A 109 -18.14 -0.49 -20.93
CA ALA A 109 -18.99 -1.33 -20.08
C ALA A 109 -20.47 -1.14 -20.45
N PRO A 110 -21.25 -2.22 -20.66
CA PRO A 110 -22.69 -2.10 -20.85
C PRO A 110 -23.37 -1.70 -19.54
N VAL A 111 -24.25 -0.70 -19.58
CA VAL A 111 -25.01 -0.23 -18.42
C VAL A 111 -26.52 -0.15 -18.74
N PRO A 112 -27.40 -0.35 -17.75
CA PRO A 112 -28.84 -0.18 -17.95
C PRO A 112 -29.17 1.30 -18.20
N LYS A 113 -30.24 1.54 -18.96
CA LYS A 113 -30.83 2.88 -19.07
C LYS A 113 -31.79 3.08 -17.90
N TRP A 114 -31.46 4.01 -17.02
CA TRP A 114 -32.33 4.41 -15.91
C TRP A 114 -33.43 5.35 -16.42
N LEU A 115 -34.67 5.12 -16.01
CA LEU A 115 -35.86 5.91 -16.37
C LEU A 115 -36.49 6.51 -15.12
#